data_AF-A0A178MER4-F1
#
_entry.id   AF-A0A178MER4-F1
#
_cell.length_a   1.000
_cell.length_b   1.000
_cell.length_c   1.000
_cell.angle_alpha   90.00
_cell.angle_beta   90.00
_cell.angle_gamma   90.00
#
_symmetry.space_group_name_H-M   'P 1'
#
loop_
_entity.id
_entity.type
_entity.pdbx_description
1 polymer ?
#
loop_
_entity_poly.entity_id
_entity_poly.type
_entity_poly.pdbx_seq_one_letter_code
_entity_poly.pdbx_strand_id
1 'polypeptide(L)'
;MRRLLLLVIVILSACAAPPPPPATPTPPPPATPAVSGQITATATVPATPVPSATPVVPPSVVPTATPAPAVHPLFDPQRLSYDHNFSGPEIQAFLEARNSPLATMRMVIGGRSHSFTDVLVSLSHLYSVSPRLLLSLMELQSGVLSTSAPSSEQLAWAAGFRGENGNRRGVFNQLRWLTRELRAALRDYALLGPDALPPLTFADGSQAVASTDLSRYVLSRALAPTTTPGRLDSLLWAVAPTYQRLFDLDPRLEPIDWPALSEPFLTRPTERNMPVTSFFDHDAPFLRENGSVHTFWGRAETDRSFAYDGHTGWDYAMGPPDRVLAAAPGRVVFAGFSDDGCPTPAGAVIIDHGNGYRTLYWHLARVSVTAGETVGRGAVIGIAGDTGCARGAHLHLQVQYLGRDVDPYGWCGADPDPWAANPVGQRSVWLWADMPSPCASPPPGVIVVDDTDPGFRVSGEWQSLAMGYGGGSRFAPSQLAASAARPWRFSDFAAPRLAIWQPALPAAGAYRVLAYVPFALNGHDDSREARFLIRHRDGETVVTVDLEAERNWWADLGVYVFDPATAPLVATGTLAGDRRRGIWADAIAFVPVADPTTR
;
A
#
# COMPACT_ATOMS: atom_id res chain seq x y z
N MET A 1 -63.48 -26.61 12.91
CA MET A 1 -63.88 -26.04 14.22
C MET A 1 -62.61 -25.81 15.05
N ARG A 2 -62.40 -24.55 15.50
CA ARG A 2 -61.57 -24.07 16.64
C ARG A 2 -60.10 -24.55 16.74
N ARG A 3 -59.13 -23.72 16.34
CA ARG A 3 -58.45 -22.64 17.11
C ARG A 3 -57.60 -23.15 18.28
N LEU A 4 -56.27 -23.03 18.15
CA LEU A 4 -55.40 -22.62 19.25
C LEU A 4 -54.40 -21.59 18.72
N LEU A 5 -54.53 -20.37 19.23
CA LEU A 5 -53.75 -19.18 18.91
C LEU A 5 -52.77 -19.01 20.09
N LEU A 6 -51.45 -19.04 19.85
CA LEU A 6 -50.47 -18.68 20.88
C LEU A 6 -50.15 -17.19 20.73
N LEU A 7 -50.51 -16.42 21.76
CA LEU A 7 -50.34 -14.98 21.88
C LEU A 7 -48.94 -14.71 22.47
N VAL A 8 -48.05 -14.04 21.73
CA VAL A 8 -46.82 -13.46 22.27
C VAL A 8 -47.06 -11.99 22.56
N ILE A 9 -47.01 -11.62 23.84
CA ILE A 9 -47.13 -10.25 24.34
C ILE A 9 -45.75 -9.60 24.25
N VAL A 10 -45.62 -8.54 23.45
CA VAL A 10 -44.45 -7.65 23.45
C VAL A 10 -44.74 -6.50 24.41
N ILE A 11 -43.94 -6.40 25.48
CA ILE A 11 -43.92 -5.27 26.39
C ILE A 11 -43.05 -4.17 25.75
N LEU A 12 -43.68 -3.07 25.35
CA LEU A 12 -43.00 -1.83 24.98
C LEU A 12 -42.59 -1.09 26.26
N SER A 13 -41.34 -1.23 26.68
CA SER A 13 -40.73 -0.32 27.64
C SER A 13 -40.32 0.97 26.92
N ALA A 14 -40.99 2.07 27.27
CA ALA A 14 -40.60 3.42 26.87
C ALA A 14 -39.30 3.82 27.58
N CYS A 15 -38.19 3.87 26.84
CA CYS A 15 -36.98 4.55 27.29
C CYS A 15 -37.06 6.02 26.84
N ALA A 16 -37.12 6.92 27.83
CA ALA A 16 -36.98 8.36 27.64
C ALA A 16 -35.57 8.69 27.12
N ALA A 17 -35.49 9.62 26.16
CA ALA A 17 -34.22 10.15 25.65
C ALA A 17 -33.47 10.94 26.74
N PRO A 18 -32.14 10.83 26.84
CA PRO A 18 -31.34 11.66 27.75
C PRO A 18 -31.36 13.14 27.30
N PRO A 19 -31.25 14.10 28.24
CA PRO A 19 -31.20 15.53 27.92
C PRO A 19 -29.92 15.91 27.15
N PRO A 20 -29.97 16.95 26.30
CA PRO A 20 -28.83 17.39 25.52
C PRO A 20 -27.70 17.95 26.41
N PRO A 21 -26.42 17.82 25.99
CA PRO A 21 -25.29 18.35 26.72
C PRO A 21 -25.30 19.89 26.78
N PRO A 22 -24.72 20.51 27.81
CA PRO A 22 -24.65 21.96 27.95
C PRO A 22 -23.79 22.59 26.83
N ALA A 23 -24.26 23.72 26.29
CA ALA A 23 -23.59 24.47 25.24
C ALA A 23 -22.22 24.97 25.70
N THR A 24 -21.17 24.58 24.98
CA THR A 24 -19.84 25.16 25.08
C THR A 24 -19.85 26.60 24.51
N PRO A 25 -19.16 27.56 25.16
CA PRO A 25 -19.11 28.93 24.68
C PRO A 25 -18.33 29.04 23.37
N THR A 26 -18.92 29.76 22.42
CA THR A 26 -18.35 30.08 21.10
C THR A 26 -17.06 30.89 21.26
N PRO A 27 -15.92 30.51 20.64
CA PRO A 27 -14.75 31.36 20.58
C PRO A 27 -15.02 32.59 19.69
N PRO A 28 -14.40 33.75 19.97
CA PRO A 28 -14.59 34.96 19.16
C PRO A 28 -13.99 34.76 17.75
N PRO A 29 -14.54 35.44 16.73
CA PRO A 29 -14.07 35.31 15.36
C PRO A 29 -12.63 35.83 15.22
N PRO A 30 -11.80 35.23 14.33
CA PRO A 30 -10.45 35.70 14.08
C PRO A 30 -10.47 37.11 13.49
N ALA A 31 -9.56 37.95 13.97
CA ALA A 31 -9.37 39.31 13.48
C ALA A 31 -8.91 39.32 12.03
N THR A 32 -9.61 40.09 11.19
CA THR A 32 -9.26 40.38 9.80
C THR A 32 -7.94 41.16 9.74
N PRO A 33 -6.90 40.69 9.02
CA PRO A 33 -5.78 41.55 8.66
C PRO A 33 -6.20 42.50 7.53
N ALA A 34 -5.92 43.78 7.73
CA ALA A 34 -6.21 44.86 6.80
C ALA A 34 -5.46 44.72 5.47
N VAL A 35 -6.17 45.03 4.38
CA VAL A 35 -5.61 45.27 3.05
C VAL A 35 -4.88 46.61 3.03
N SER A 36 -3.59 46.61 2.68
CA SER A 36 -2.92 47.74 2.00
C SER A 36 -1.58 47.30 1.43
N GLY A 37 -1.44 47.51 0.11
CA GLY A 37 -0.19 47.29 -0.61
C GLY A 37 -0.44 47.37 -2.11
N GLN A 38 -0.50 48.60 -2.64
CA GLN A 38 -0.57 48.91 -4.06
C GLN A 38 0.53 48.19 -4.85
N ILE A 39 0.17 47.39 -5.85
CA ILE A 39 1.12 46.92 -6.86
C ILE A 39 0.98 47.83 -8.09
N THR A 40 1.99 48.67 -8.27
CA THR A 40 2.18 49.52 -9.44
C THR A 40 2.62 48.65 -10.62
N ALA A 41 1.77 48.52 -11.63
CA ALA A 41 2.14 47.89 -12.89
C ALA A 41 3.15 48.76 -13.65
N THR A 42 4.31 48.20 -13.98
CA THR A 42 5.23 48.81 -14.94
C THR A 42 5.48 47.80 -16.06
N ALA A 43 4.97 48.10 -17.25
CA ALA A 43 5.20 47.35 -18.46
C ALA A 43 6.66 47.51 -18.89
N THR A 44 7.30 46.43 -19.37
CA THR A 44 8.59 46.53 -20.07
C THR A 44 8.55 45.72 -21.36
N VAL A 45 9.04 46.37 -22.41
CA VAL A 45 9.04 46.04 -23.84
C VAL A 45 9.95 44.83 -24.14
N PRO A 46 9.68 44.01 -25.19
CA PRO A 46 10.46 42.80 -25.46
C PRO A 46 11.78 43.12 -26.18
N ALA A 47 12.87 42.48 -25.75
CA ALA A 47 14.17 42.51 -26.42
C ALA A 47 14.35 41.29 -27.34
N THR A 48 14.98 41.55 -28.49
CA THR A 48 15.34 40.66 -29.59
C THR A 48 16.29 39.51 -29.18
N PRO A 49 16.26 38.34 -29.88
CA PRO A 49 17.10 37.19 -29.56
C PRO A 49 18.54 37.32 -30.09
N VAL A 50 19.51 36.88 -29.29
CA VAL A 50 20.95 36.79 -29.62
C VAL A 50 21.29 35.32 -29.95
N PRO A 51 22.17 35.03 -30.92
CA PRO A 51 22.36 33.68 -31.47
C PRO A 51 23.20 32.75 -30.60
N SER A 52 22.92 31.45 -30.77
CA SER A 52 23.43 30.28 -30.06
C SER A 52 24.96 30.18 -29.97
N ALA A 53 25.45 29.90 -28.76
CA ALA A 53 26.81 29.44 -28.50
C ALA A 53 26.88 27.90 -28.52
N THR A 54 27.96 27.39 -29.11
CA THR A 54 28.35 25.98 -29.30
C THR A 54 28.38 25.18 -27.98
N PRO A 55 28.13 23.85 -27.98
CA PRO A 55 28.11 23.06 -26.76
C PRO A 55 29.52 22.90 -26.17
N VAL A 56 29.66 23.23 -24.89
CA VAL A 56 30.86 22.95 -24.09
C VAL A 56 30.83 21.48 -23.68
N VAL A 57 31.89 20.74 -24.01
CA VAL A 57 32.12 19.36 -23.58
C VAL A 57 32.19 19.32 -22.04
N PRO A 58 31.42 18.45 -21.34
CA PRO A 58 31.47 18.36 -19.89
C PRO A 58 32.83 17.82 -19.42
N PRO A 59 33.37 18.30 -18.29
CA PRO A 59 34.63 17.79 -17.77
C PRO A 59 34.49 16.33 -17.34
N SER A 60 35.49 15.52 -17.72
CA SER A 60 35.65 14.14 -17.26
C SER A 60 35.59 14.07 -15.73
N VAL A 61 34.56 13.42 -15.21
CA VAL A 61 34.41 13.14 -13.78
C VAL A 61 35.51 12.13 -13.40
N VAL A 62 36.48 12.59 -12.61
CA VAL A 62 37.39 11.70 -11.89
C VAL A 62 36.52 10.84 -10.96
N PRO A 63 36.63 9.50 -10.97
CA PRO A 63 35.85 8.67 -10.07
C PRO A 63 36.27 9.00 -8.63
N THR A 64 35.41 9.71 -7.91
CA THR A 64 35.52 9.91 -6.47
C THR A 64 35.48 8.53 -5.83
N ALA A 65 36.47 8.20 -4.99
CA ALA A 65 36.49 6.96 -4.25
C ALA A 65 35.13 6.75 -3.56
N THR A 66 34.49 5.60 -3.81
CA THR A 66 33.24 5.22 -3.14
C THR A 66 33.46 5.37 -1.63
N PRO A 67 32.67 6.20 -0.92
CA PRO A 67 32.83 6.33 0.52
C PRO A 67 32.73 4.95 1.17
N ALA A 68 33.58 4.69 2.17
CA ALA A 68 33.50 3.45 2.93
C ALA A 68 32.07 3.27 3.46
N PRO A 69 31.48 2.06 3.35
CA PRO A 69 30.10 1.84 3.75
C PRO A 69 29.91 2.22 5.22
N ALA A 70 28.79 2.89 5.52
CA ALA A 70 28.45 3.22 6.89
C ALA A 70 28.31 1.94 7.72
N VAL A 71 28.94 1.90 8.90
CA VAL A 71 28.84 0.77 9.82
C VAL A 71 27.88 1.16 10.94
N HIS A 72 26.73 0.49 11.00
CA HIS A 72 25.77 0.70 12.07
C HIS A 72 26.32 0.20 13.43
N PRO A 73 26.02 0.86 14.56
CA PRO A 73 26.63 0.50 15.85
C PRO A 73 26.33 -0.94 16.32
N LEU A 74 25.10 -1.41 16.10
CA LEU A 74 24.64 -2.72 16.58
C LEU A 74 24.15 -3.62 15.43
N PHE A 75 23.30 -3.08 14.58
CA PHE A 75 22.63 -3.83 13.52
C PHE A 75 22.09 -2.83 12.49
N ASP A 76 22.27 -3.12 11.22
CA ASP A 76 21.72 -2.32 10.14
C ASP A 76 20.18 -2.43 10.12
N PRO A 77 19.42 -1.33 10.19
CA PRO A 77 17.96 -1.37 10.26
C PRO A 77 17.31 -2.09 9.08
N GLN A 78 17.93 -2.07 7.89
CA GLN A 78 17.36 -2.71 6.72
C GLN A 78 17.26 -4.23 6.91
N ARG A 79 18.25 -4.82 7.58
CA ARG A 79 18.32 -6.26 7.87
C ARG A 79 17.33 -6.76 8.93
N LEU A 80 16.55 -5.89 9.57
CA LEU A 80 15.54 -6.31 10.55
C LEU A 80 14.39 -7.08 9.90
N SER A 81 14.02 -6.72 8.67
CA SER A 81 12.78 -7.17 8.04
C SER A 81 12.97 -8.21 6.92
N TYR A 82 14.15 -8.28 6.31
CA TYR A 82 14.40 -9.12 5.15
C TYR A 82 15.85 -9.60 5.08
N ASP A 83 16.01 -10.79 4.48
CA ASP A 83 17.29 -11.35 4.09
C ASP A 83 17.23 -11.79 2.64
N HIS A 84 18.09 -11.18 1.80
CA HIS A 84 18.25 -11.62 0.42
C HIS A 84 18.91 -12.99 0.36
N ASN A 85 18.49 -13.81 -0.61
CA ASN A 85 19.03 -15.15 -0.89
C ASN A 85 19.13 -16.08 0.32
N PHE A 86 18.12 -16.04 1.20
CA PHE A 86 18.03 -16.94 2.35
C PHE A 86 16.63 -17.51 2.47
N SER A 87 16.25 -18.31 1.48
CA SER A 87 14.93 -18.92 1.37
C SER A 87 14.92 -20.34 1.97
N GLY A 88 13.81 -21.07 1.81
CA GLY A 88 13.64 -22.41 2.39
C GLY A 88 14.79 -23.37 2.07
N PRO A 89 15.15 -23.58 0.79
CA PRO A 89 16.32 -24.39 0.43
C PRO A 89 17.62 -23.95 1.10
N GLU A 90 17.94 -22.65 1.13
CA GLU A 90 19.18 -22.18 1.76
C GLU A 90 19.16 -22.36 3.28
N ILE A 91 18.02 -22.14 3.94
CA ILE A 91 17.83 -22.38 5.37
C ILE A 91 18.00 -23.87 5.68
N GLN A 92 17.39 -24.75 4.89
CA GLN A 92 17.51 -26.20 5.09
C GLN A 92 18.97 -26.65 4.96
N ALA A 93 19.64 -26.24 3.88
CA ALA A 93 21.06 -26.54 3.66
C ALA A 93 21.95 -25.96 4.77
N PHE A 94 21.64 -24.75 5.25
CA PHE A 94 22.34 -24.11 6.37
C PHE A 94 22.26 -24.93 7.67
N LEU A 95 21.09 -25.48 7.98
CA LEU A 95 20.86 -26.32 9.16
C LEU A 95 21.54 -27.69 9.02
N GLU A 96 21.43 -28.32 7.84
CA GLU A 96 22.06 -29.62 7.53
C GLU A 96 23.58 -29.56 7.60
N ALA A 97 24.20 -28.53 7.01
CA ALA A 97 25.65 -28.32 7.04
C ALA A 97 26.22 -28.20 8.47
N ARG A 98 25.36 -27.89 9.45
CA ARG A 98 25.71 -27.77 10.88
C ARG A 98 25.34 -29.00 11.69
N ASN A 99 24.76 -30.02 11.06
CA ASN A 99 24.12 -31.14 11.76
C ASN A 99 23.13 -30.66 12.83
N SER A 100 22.43 -29.56 12.56
CA SER A 100 21.47 -29.01 13.50
C SER A 100 20.24 -29.92 13.55
N PRO A 101 19.75 -30.32 14.74
CA PRO A 101 18.57 -31.18 14.85
C PRO A 101 17.29 -30.48 14.37
N LEU A 102 17.31 -29.14 14.26
CA LEU A 102 16.24 -28.36 13.64
C LEU A 102 16.05 -28.74 12.17
N ALA A 103 17.09 -29.19 11.46
CA ALA A 103 17.01 -29.62 10.05
C ALA A 103 16.00 -30.76 9.84
N THR A 104 15.85 -31.64 10.83
CA THR A 104 14.94 -32.80 10.77
C THR A 104 13.68 -32.60 11.61
N MET A 105 13.55 -31.47 12.31
CA MET A 105 12.46 -31.24 13.23
C MET A 105 11.13 -31.11 12.48
N ARG A 106 10.11 -31.81 13.00
CA ARG A 106 8.72 -31.73 12.54
C ARG A 106 7.82 -31.17 13.62
N MET A 107 6.91 -30.28 13.22
CA MET A 107 5.95 -29.64 14.10
C MET A 107 4.53 -29.87 13.57
N VAL A 108 3.59 -30.19 14.46
CA VAL A 108 2.17 -30.34 14.09
C VAL A 108 1.47 -29.01 14.32
N ILE A 109 1.01 -28.37 13.25
CA ILE A 109 0.31 -27.08 13.29
C ILE A 109 -0.96 -27.21 12.45
N GLY A 110 -2.11 -26.91 13.07
CA GLY A 110 -3.41 -27.04 12.40
C GLY A 110 -3.70 -28.45 11.88
N GLY A 111 -3.23 -29.49 12.59
CA GLY A 111 -3.40 -30.90 12.20
C GLY A 111 -2.49 -31.39 11.07
N ARG A 112 -1.57 -30.55 10.56
CA ARG A 112 -0.60 -30.91 9.52
C ARG A 112 0.82 -30.89 10.07
N SER A 113 1.68 -31.75 9.52
CA SER A 113 3.11 -31.76 9.85
C SER A 113 3.87 -30.79 8.94
N HIS A 114 4.70 -29.94 9.55
CA HIS A 114 5.55 -28.95 8.88
C HIS A 114 7.01 -29.14 9.30
N SER A 115 7.96 -28.84 8.41
CA SER A 115 9.37 -28.76 8.82
C SER A 115 9.64 -27.48 9.62
N PHE A 116 10.75 -27.42 10.36
CA PHE A 116 11.20 -26.17 10.97
C PHE A 116 11.42 -25.06 9.96
N THR A 117 12.06 -25.39 8.84
CA THR A 117 12.31 -24.47 7.73
C THR A 117 11.02 -23.85 7.20
N ASP A 118 9.98 -24.65 6.93
CA ASP A 118 8.69 -24.17 6.44
C ASP A 118 8.05 -23.18 7.42
N VAL A 119 8.11 -23.49 8.71
CA VAL A 119 7.56 -22.65 9.78
C VAL A 119 8.32 -21.34 9.92
N LEU A 120 9.65 -21.38 9.91
CA LEU A 120 10.50 -20.19 9.98
C LEU A 120 10.22 -19.26 8.79
N VAL A 121 10.28 -19.81 7.58
CA VAL A 121 10.02 -19.07 6.33
C VAL A 121 8.62 -18.47 6.34
N SER A 122 7.60 -19.25 6.72
CA SER A 122 6.22 -18.77 6.81
C SER A 122 6.08 -17.62 7.80
N LEU A 123 6.64 -17.73 9.01
CA LEU A 123 6.57 -16.66 10.02
C LEU A 123 7.36 -15.42 9.60
N SER A 124 8.57 -15.60 9.05
CA SER A 124 9.41 -14.51 8.54
C SER A 124 8.73 -13.74 7.42
N HIS A 125 8.09 -14.41 6.46
CA HIS A 125 7.37 -13.75 5.38
C HIS A 125 6.10 -13.07 5.84
N LEU A 126 5.35 -13.73 6.74
CA LEU A 126 4.08 -13.21 7.24
C LEU A 126 4.25 -11.95 8.09
N TYR A 127 5.26 -11.93 8.96
CA TYR A 127 5.51 -10.81 9.88
C TYR A 127 6.62 -9.88 9.43
N SER A 128 7.22 -10.15 8.26
CA SER A 128 8.33 -9.38 7.71
C SER A 128 9.48 -9.20 8.70
N VAL A 129 10.03 -10.32 9.16
CA VAL A 129 11.18 -10.34 10.07
C VAL A 129 12.25 -11.24 9.46
N SER A 130 13.49 -10.77 9.50
CA SER A 130 14.67 -11.50 9.00
C SER A 130 14.78 -12.91 9.62
N PRO A 131 14.78 -13.98 8.79
CA PRO A 131 15.02 -15.32 9.30
C PRO A 131 16.42 -15.49 9.91
N ARG A 132 17.46 -14.81 9.40
CA ARG A 132 18.80 -14.87 10.02
C ARG A 132 18.81 -14.20 11.39
N LEU A 133 18.08 -13.11 11.58
CA LEU A 133 17.93 -12.46 12.88
C LEU A 133 17.24 -13.39 13.88
N LEU A 134 16.13 -14.03 13.49
CA LEU A 134 15.42 -14.98 14.35
C LEU A 134 16.33 -16.13 14.80
N LEU A 135 17.07 -16.73 13.86
CA LEU A 135 18.02 -17.80 14.16
C LEU A 135 19.17 -17.30 15.06
N SER A 136 19.69 -16.09 14.82
CA SER A 136 20.75 -15.50 15.65
C SER A 136 20.30 -15.29 17.09
N LEU A 137 19.08 -14.80 17.30
CA LEU A 137 18.53 -14.58 18.63
C LEU A 137 18.24 -15.91 19.35
N MET A 138 17.74 -16.93 18.64
CA MET A 138 17.58 -18.27 19.21
C MET A 138 18.93 -18.90 19.60
N GLU A 139 19.95 -18.77 18.75
CA GLU A 139 21.30 -19.22 19.05
C GLU A 139 21.89 -18.50 20.26
N LEU A 140 21.75 -17.18 20.31
CA LEU A 140 22.23 -16.36 21.43
C LEU A 140 21.60 -16.80 22.76
N GLN A 141 20.31 -17.15 22.76
CA GLN A 141 19.56 -17.46 23.96
C GLN A 141 19.74 -18.89 24.46
N SER A 142 19.79 -19.86 23.53
CA SER A 142 19.72 -21.27 23.89
C SER A 142 20.83 -22.13 23.27
N GLY A 143 21.60 -21.60 22.32
CA GLY A 143 22.59 -22.37 21.56
C GLY A 143 21.98 -23.51 20.73
N VAL A 144 20.66 -23.45 20.46
CA VAL A 144 19.91 -24.57 19.87
C VAL A 144 20.36 -24.91 18.45
N LEU A 145 20.97 -23.97 17.73
CA LEU A 145 21.44 -24.25 16.37
C LEU A 145 22.78 -24.99 16.38
N SER A 146 23.69 -24.63 17.29
CA SER A 146 25.04 -25.22 17.38
C SER A 146 25.13 -26.46 18.26
N THR A 147 24.12 -26.75 19.08
CA THR A 147 24.11 -27.95 19.94
C THR A 147 23.66 -29.18 19.15
N SER A 148 24.50 -30.21 19.05
CA SER A 148 24.18 -31.45 18.31
C SER A 148 23.02 -32.26 18.93
N ALA A 149 22.84 -32.18 20.25
CA ALA A 149 21.73 -32.80 20.97
C ALA A 149 21.13 -31.82 22.02
N PRO A 150 20.28 -30.86 21.60
CA PRO A 150 19.63 -29.90 22.47
C PRO A 150 18.78 -30.60 23.52
N SER A 151 18.92 -30.16 24.76
CA SER A 151 18.08 -30.62 25.85
C SER A 151 16.61 -30.25 25.63
N SER A 152 15.70 -30.96 26.31
CA SER A 152 14.28 -30.60 26.33
C SER A 152 14.05 -29.16 26.81
N GLU A 153 14.96 -28.63 27.64
CA GLU A 153 14.90 -27.26 28.15
C GLU A 153 15.29 -26.23 27.09
N GLN A 154 16.35 -26.50 26.31
CA GLN A 154 16.72 -25.66 25.17
C GLN A 154 15.61 -25.61 24.12
N LEU A 155 14.98 -26.75 23.81
CA LEU A 155 13.85 -26.80 22.86
C LEU A 155 12.58 -26.14 23.41
N ALA A 156 12.34 -26.24 24.72
CA ALA A 156 11.22 -25.60 25.38
C ALA A 156 11.32 -24.07 25.36
N TRP A 157 12.54 -23.53 25.48
CA TRP A 157 12.80 -22.10 25.63
C TRP A 157 13.83 -21.61 24.61
N ALA A 158 13.67 -22.01 23.36
CA ALA A 158 14.65 -21.77 22.30
C ALA A 158 14.94 -20.28 22.06
N ALA A 159 13.99 -19.38 22.38
CA ALA A 159 14.16 -17.93 22.32
C ALA A 159 14.28 -17.28 23.73
N GLY A 160 14.38 -18.08 24.79
CA GLY A 160 14.61 -17.63 26.18
C GLY A 160 13.37 -17.13 26.93
N PHE A 161 12.21 -16.99 26.29
CA PHE A 161 11.03 -16.40 26.94
C PHE A 161 10.25 -17.39 27.78
N ARG A 162 10.25 -17.17 29.10
CA ARG A 162 9.60 -18.03 30.10
C ARG A 162 8.33 -17.43 30.71
N GLY A 163 7.91 -16.25 30.25
CA GLY A 163 6.74 -15.54 30.75
C GLY A 163 5.40 -16.23 30.45
N GLU A 164 4.30 -15.57 30.80
CA GLU A 164 2.93 -16.04 30.58
C GLU A 164 2.66 -17.46 31.15
N ASN A 165 3.16 -17.75 32.36
CA ASN A 165 3.02 -19.06 33.01
C ASN A 165 3.52 -20.24 32.14
N GLY A 166 4.45 -19.97 31.24
CA GLY A 166 5.03 -20.96 30.34
C GLY A 166 4.14 -21.36 29.16
N ASN A 167 3.07 -20.61 28.87
CA ASN A 167 2.18 -20.86 27.73
C ASN A 167 2.90 -20.81 26.37
N ARG A 168 4.07 -20.17 26.30
CA ARG A 168 4.91 -20.11 25.09
C ARG A 168 5.94 -21.23 24.96
N ARG A 169 5.81 -22.31 25.73
CA ARG A 169 6.75 -23.44 25.70
C ARG A 169 6.78 -24.12 24.32
N GLY A 170 7.99 -24.47 23.87
CA GLY A 170 8.26 -25.23 22.65
C GLY A 170 8.70 -24.37 21.46
N VAL A 171 9.50 -24.95 20.56
CA VAL A 171 10.17 -24.24 19.45
C VAL A 171 9.21 -23.37 18.62
N PHE A 172 8.05 -23.91 18.21
CA PHE A 172 7.06 -23.13 17.44
C PHE A 172 6.57 -21.90 18.20
N ASN A 173 6.18 -22.08 19.46
CA ASN A 173 5.62 -20.99 20.26
C ASN A 173 6.66 -19.93 20.60
N GLN A 174 7.91 -20.33 20.85
CA GLN A 174 9.05 -19.43 21.05
C GLN A 174 9.36 -18.63 19.79
N LEU A 175 9.40 -19.28 18.63
CA LEU A 175 9.65 -18.63 17.35
C LEU A 175 8.52 -17.65 16.98
N ARG A 176 7.24 -18.06 17.15
CA ARG A 176 6.08 -17.20 16.92
C ARG A 176 6.08 -15.99 17.86
N TRP A 177 6.38 -16.19 19.14
CA TRP A 177 6.50 -15.10 20.12
C TRP A 177 7.58 -14.10 19.70
N LEU A 178 8.82 -14.58 19.46
CA LEU A 178 9.95 -13.74 19.10
C LEU A 178 9.67 -12.92 17.84
N THR A 179 9.10 -13.56 16.81
CA THR A 179 8.75 -12.91 15.55
C THR A 179 7.72 -11.79 15.76
N ARG A 180 6.70 -12.04 16.59
CA ARG A 180 5.67 -11.04 16.91
C ARG A 180 6.21 -9.88 17.74
N GLU A 181 7.13 -10.14 18.68
CA GLU A 181 7.77 -9.07 19.46
C GLU A 181 8.60 -8.15 18.57
N LEU A 182 9.39 -8.70 17.64
CA LEU A 182 10.16 -7.90 16.69
C LEU A 182 9.26 -7.06 15.78
N ARG A 183 8.18 -7.64 15.23
CA ARG A 183 7.21 -6.90 14.41
C ARG A 183 6.46 -5.84 15.23
N ALA A 184 6.10 -6.14 16.48
CA ALA A 184 5.48 -5.16 17.38
C ALA A 184 6.42 -4.01 17.71
N ALA A 185 7.72 -4.27 17.86
CA ALA A 185 8.72 -3.23 18.07
C ALA A 185 8.83 -2.29 16.86
N LEU A 186 8.92 -2.84 15.65
CA LEU A 186 8.94 -2.06 14.41
C LEU A 186 7.67 -1.20 14.28
N ARG A 187 6.50 -1.79 14.54
CA ARG A 187 5.23 -1.08 14.53
C ARG A 187 5.21 0.08 15.52
N ASP A 188 5.53 -0.19 16.79
CA ASP A 188 5.45 0.85 17.82
C ASP A 188 6.46 1.97 17.57
N TYR A 189 7.63 1.66 16.99
CA TYR A 189 8.58 2.68 16.55
C TYR A 189 8.03 3.52 15.41
N ALA A 190 7.43 2.89 14.40
CA ALA A 190 6.78 3.57 13.29
C ALA A 190 5.72 4.56 13.78
N LEU A 191 4.91 4.13 14.75
CA LEU A 191 3.71 4.82 15.18
C LEU A 191 3.93 5.91 16.21
N LEU A 192 4.78 5.63 17.19
CA LEU A 192 4.98 6.51 18.34
C LEU A 192 6.20 7.41 18.14
N GLY A 193 7.09 7.05 17.22
CA GLY A 193 8.37 7.71 17.05
C GLY A 193 9.32 7.41 18.21
N PRO A 194 10.59 7.83 18.11
CA PRO A 194 11.63 7.51 19.08
C PRO A 194 11.37 8.07 20.48
N ASP A 195 10.63 9.17 20.60
CA ASP A 195 10.47 9.91 21.87
C ASP A 195 9.29 9.42 22.73
N ALA A 196 8.38 8.60 22.19
CA ALA A 196 7.19 8.11 22.89
C ALA A 196 7.11 6.58 22.96
N LEU A 197 8.25 5.89 22.81
CA LEU A 197 8.31 4.44 22.83
C LEU A 197 7.90 3.87 24.21
N PRO A 198 7.14 2.76 24.25
CA PRO A 198 6.81 2.06 25.49
C PRO A 198 8.07 1.60 26.23
N PRO A 199 8.06 1.60 27.58
CA PRO A 199 9.19 1.11 28.36
C PRO A 199 9.44 -0.38 28.11
N LEU A 200 10.70 -0.78 28.19
CA LEU A 200 11.10 -2.19 28.14
C LEU A 200 10.67 -2.85 29.44
N THR A 201 10.07 -4.04 29.36
CA THR A 201 9.70 -4.85 30.53
C THR A 201 10.56 -6.11 30.57
N PHE A 202 11.20 -6.35 31.72
CA PHE A 202 12.17 -7.43 31.92
C PHE A 202 11.53 -8.69 32.49
N ALA A 203 12.28 -9.80 32.51
CA ALA A 203 11.79 -11.09 33.01
C ALA A 203 11.40 -11.05 34.50
N ASP A 204 11.99 -10.14 35.28
CA ASP A 204 11.69 -9.91 36.71
C ASP A 204 10.55 -8.88 36.93
N GLY A 205 9.95 -8.39 35.85
CA GLY A 205 8.91 -7.37 35.88
C GLY A 205 9.42 -5.93 36.05
N SER A 206 10.73 -5.72 36.19
CA SER A 206 11.32 -4.38 36.19
C SER A 206 11.16 -3.70 34.83
N GLN A 207 11.27 -2.37 34.80
CA GLN A 207 11.15 -1.58 33.58
C GLN A 207 12.36 -0.68 33.37
N ALA A 208 12.70 -0.44 32.09
CA ALA A 208 13.68 0.56 31.70
C ALA A 208 13.19 1.39 30.52
N VAL A 209 13.75 2.59 30.40
CA VAL A 209 13.48 3.49 29.26
C VAL A 209 13.98 2.84 27.97
N ALA A 210 13.17 2.93 26.92
CA ALA A 210 13.53 2.45 25.60
C ALA A 210 14.59 3.35 24.93
N SER A 211 15.44 2.76 24.10
CA SER A 211 16.38 3.53 23.28
C SER A 211 15.64 4.21 22.12
N THR A 212 16.07 5.41 21.75
CA THR A 212 15.60 6.12 20.56
C THR A 212 16.20 5.59 19.25
N ASP A 213 17.24 4.74 19.31
CA ASP A 213 17.79 4.07 18.13
C ASP A 213 16.92 2.87 17.73
N LEU A 214 16.49 2.82 16.47
CA LEU A 214 15.57 1.81 15.93
C LEU A 214 16.07 0.38 16.17
N SER A 215 17.29 0.06 15.73
CA SER A 215 17.84 -1.29 15.85
C SER A 215 18.00 -1.71 17.31
N ARG A 216 18.52 -0.80 18.15
CA ARG A 216 18.67 -1.05 19.58
C ARG A 216 17.32 -1.26 20.25
N TYR A 217 16.30 -0.48 19.91
CA TYR A 217 14.96 -0.63 20.45
C TYR A 217 14.36 -1.99 20.09
N VAL A 218 14.37 -2.35 18.80
CA VAL A 218 13.79 -3.60 18.30
C VAL A 218 14.43 -4.81 18.96
N LEU A 219 15.77 -4.84 19.02
CA LEU A 219 16.50 -5.92 19.67
C LEU A 219 16.27 -5.94 21.20
N SER A 220 16.21 -4.77 21.83
CA SER A 220 15.98 -4.67 23.27
C SER A 220 14.60 -5.17 23.66
N ARG A 221 13.58 -4.88 22.85
CA ARG A 221 12.20 -5.32 23.11
C ARG A 221 12.06 -6.83 23.02
N ALA A 222 12.79 -7.47 22.11
CA ALA A 222 12.83 -8.94 22.02
C ALA A 222 13.64 -9.58 23.16
N LEU A 223 14.71 -8.94 23.64
CA LEU A 223 15.62 -9.52 24.63
C LEU A 223 15.21 -9.22 26.09
N ALA A 224 14.67 -8.04 26.39
CA ALA A 224 14.33 -7.63 27.76
C ALA A 224 13.45 -8.65 28.49
N PRO A 225 12.37 -9.21 27.90
CA PRO A 225 11.51 -10.19 28.58
C PRO A 225 12.17 -11.53 28.93
N THR A 226 13.42 -11.73 28.53
CA THR A 226 14.19 -12.97 28.75
C THR A 226 15.36 -12.78 29.72
N THR A 227 15.61 -11.54 30.16
CA THR A 227 16.83 -11.16 30.87
C THR A 227 16.55 -10.14 31.97
N THR A 228 17.61 -9.66 32.63
CA THR A 228 17.57 -8.58 33.62
C THR A 228 18.22 -7.30 33.05
N PRO A 229 17.92 -6.11 33.59
CA PRO A 229 18.50 -4.85 33.10
C PRO A 229 20.03 -4.88 32.99
N GLY A 230 20.72 -5.42 34.01
CA GLY A 230 22.18 -5.49 34.04
C GLY A 230 22.82 -6.42 33.00
N ARG A 231 22.04 -7.28 32.34
CA ARG A 231 22.53 -8.22 31.31
C ARG A 231 22.16 -7.83 29.89
N LEU A 232 21.25 -6.86 29.70
CA LEU A 232 20.73 -6.50 28.38
C LEU A 232 21.85 -6.04 27.43
N ASP A 233 22.73 -5.15 27.88
CA ASP A 233 23.81 -4.64 27.03
C ASP A 233 24.75 -5.74 26.56
N SER A 234 25.09 -6.68 27.43
CA SER A 234 25.94 -7.81 27.06
C SER A 234 25.29 -8.68 25.98
N LEU A 235 23.96 -8.87 26.05
CA LEU A 235 23.23 -9.62 25.03
C LEU A 235 23.17 -8.84 23.70
N LEU A 236 22.87 -7.54 23.75
CA LEU A 236 22.83 -6.69 22.55
C LEU A 236 24.17 -6.69 21.81
N TRP A 237 25.29 -6.54 22.53
CA TRP A 237 26.63 -6.59 21.95
C TRP A 237 27.02 -7.98 21.42
N ALA A 238 26.35 -9.03 21.87
CA ALA A 238 26.57 -10.40 21.38
C ALA A 238 25.73 -10.75 20.13
N VAL A 239 24.75 -9.92 19.74
CA VAL A 239 23.90 -10.14 18.55
C VAL A 239 24.75 -10.17 17.28
N ALA A 240 25.51 -9.10 17.00
CA ALA A 240 26.30 -9.01 15.77
C ALA A 240 27.39 -10.10 15.66
N PRO A 241 28.19 -10.38 16.71
CA PRO A 241 29.13 -11.52 16.67
C PRO A 241 28.47 -12.88 16.48
N THR A 242 27.27 -13.09 17.05
CA THR A 242 26.52 -14.35 16.87
C THR A 242 26.03 -14.48 15.44
N TYR A 243 25.46 -13.42 14.87
CA TYR A 243 25.01 -13.38 13.49
C TYR A 243 26.19 -13.62 12.52
N GLN A 244 27.31 -12.92 12.73
CA GLN A 244 28.50 -13.08 11.91
C GLN A 244 29.09 -14.49 12.00
N ARG A 245 29.16 -15.07 13.19
CA ARG A 245 29.61 -16.46 13.37
C ARG A 245 28.70 -17.46 12.65
N LEU A 246 27.39 -17.23 12.66
CA LEU A 246 26.43 -18.12 12.01
C LEU A 246 26.51 -18.00 10.50
N PHE A 247 26.55 -16.80 9.94
CA PHE A 247 26.28 -16.56 8.52
C PHE A 247 27.47 -16.03 7.71
N ASP A 248 28.63 -15.82 8.34
CA ASP A 248 29.79 -15.16 7.73
C ASP A 248 29.45 -13.80 7.12
N LEU A 249 28.59 -13.05 7.82
CA LEU A 249 28.04 -11.77 7.37
C LEU A 249 28.00 -10.79 8.54
N ASP A 250 28.58 -9.60 8.38
CA ASP A 250 28.48 -8.55 9.40
C ASP A 250 27.12 -7.83 9.27
N PRO A 251 26.20 -7.98 10.24
CA PRO A 251 24.88 -7.39 10.14
C PRO A 251 24.88 -5.87 10.37
N ARG A 252 26.02 -5.25 10.67
CA ARG A 252 26.15 -3.80 10.83
C ARG A 252 26.37 -3.08 9.50
N LEU A 253 26.70 -3.83 8.45
CA LEU A 253 26.92 -3.28 7.12
C LEU A 253 25.60 -3.17 6.37
N GLU A 254 25.41 -2.03 5.71
CA GLU A 254 24.33 -1.83 4.77
C GLU A 254 24.36 -2.95 3.70
N PRO A 255 23.22 -3.59 3.41
CA PRO A 255 23.16 -4.59 2.37
C PRO A 255 23.31 -3.97 0.97
N ILE A 256 24.41 -4.32 0.29
CA ILE A 256 24.71 -3.85 -1.08
C ILE A 256 24.28 -4.82 -2.18
N ASP A 257 23.94 -6.06 -1.80
CA ASP A 257 23.56 -7.15 -2.70
C ASP A 257 22.05 -7.23 -2.94
N TRP A 258 21.28 -6.31 -2.36
CA TRP A 258 19.84 -6.31 -2.49
C TRP A 258 19.42 -5.78 -3.85
N PRO A 259 18.31 -6.29 -4.44
CA PRO A 259 17.77 -5.77 -5.69
C PRO A 259 17.60 -4.26 -5.62
N ALA A 260 17.59 -3.59 -6.77
CA ALA A 260 17.12 -2.22 -6.86
C ALA A 260 15.58 -2.20 -6.91
N LEU A 261 14.99 -1.04 -6.59
CA LEU A 261 13.56 -0.82 -6.80
C LEU A 261 13.24 -1.09 -8.27
N SER A 262 12.21 -1.89 -8.50
CA SER A 262 11.86 -2.36 -9.84
C SER A 262 11.05 -1.31 -10.59
N GLU A 263 11.19 -1.32 -11.91
CA GLU A 263 10.20 -0.72 -12.82
C GLU A 263 8.81 -1.36 -12.62
N PRO A 264 7.72 -0.71 -13.07
CA PRO A 264 6.38 -1.26 -12.97
C PRO A 264 6.27 -2.69 -13.55
N PHE A 265 5.76 -3.64 -12.76
CA PHE A 265 5.64 -5.05 -13.16
C PHE A 265 4.32 -5.72 -12.71
N LEU A 266 3.56 -5.06 -11.82
CA LEU A 266 2.26 -5.52 -11.35
C LEU A 266 1.17 -5.22 -12.38
N THR A 267 0.13 -6.03 -12.37
CA THR A 267 -1.15 -5.74 -13.02
C THR A 267 -2.26 -5.93 -12.01
N ARG A 268 -3.45 -5.39 -12.30
CA ARG A 268 -4.60 -5.50 -11.41
C ARG A 268 -4.85 -6.94 -10.92
N PRO A 269 -5.12 -7.14 -9.62
CA PRO A 269 -5.36 -8.46 -9.03
C PRO A 269 -6.84 -8.90 -9.16
N THR A 270 -7.57 -8.34 -10.13
CA THR A 270 -9.03 -8.48 -10.27
C THR A 270 -9.43 -8.63 -11.74
N GLU A 271 -10.57 -9.27 -12.01
CA GLU A 271 -11.08 -9.47 -13.39
C GLU A 271 -11.61 -8.19 -14.05
N ARG A 272 -11.94 -7.18 -13.24
CA ARG A 272 -12.46 -5.86 -13.64
C ARG A 272 -11.98 -4.82 -12.64
N ASN A 273 -12.12 -3.52 -12.94
CA ASN A 273 -11.82 -2.52 -11.93
C ASN A 273 -12.81 -2.65 -10.76
N MET A 274 -12.27 -2.55 -9.54
CA MET A 274 -13.04 -2.67 -8.32
C MET A 274 -12.92 -1.36 -7.56
N PRO A 275 -14.02 -0.82 -7.03
CA PRO A 275 -13.98 0.38 -6.23
C PRO A 275 -13.01 0.25 -5.06
N VAL A 276 -12.06 1.19 -4.94
CA VAL A 276 -11.20 1.27 -3.74
C VAL A 276 -12.04 1.75 -2.56
N THR A 277 -11.96 1.03 -1.45
CA THR A 277 -12.66 1.32 -0.19
C THR A 277 -11.73 1.83 0.90
N SER A 278 -10.43 1.56 0.80
CA SER A 278 -9.43 2.17 1.68
C SER A 278 -8.05 2.22 1.00
N PHE A 279 -7.29 3.26 1.33
CA PHE A 279 -6.00 3.61 0.72
C PHE A 279 -4.86 3.29 1.66
N PHE A 280 -3.66 3.10 1.10
CA PHE A 280 -2.45 3.04 1.93
C PHE A 280 -2.29 4.36 2.69
N ASP A 281 -1.99 4.27 3.98
CA ASP A 281 -1.80 5.45 4.83
C ASP A 281 -0.31 5.80 4.92
N HIS A 282 0.10 6.91 4.31
CA HIS A 282 1.49 7.32 4.26
C HIS A 282 2.03 7.90 5.58
N ASP A 283 1.18 8.29 6.54
CA ASP A 283 1.67 8.82 7.83
C ASP A 283 1.90 7.71 8.84
N ALA A 284 0.95 6.77 8.91
CA ALA A 284 0.97 5.72 9.93
C ALA A 284 0.38 4.41 9.39
N PRO A 285 0.98 3.73 8.39
CA PRO A 285 0.35 2.58 7.71
C PRO A 285 0.04 1.40 8.64
N PHE A 286 0.60 1.38 9.84
CA PHE A 286 0.18 0.46 10.87
C PHE A 286 -1.00 1.04 11.64
N LEU A 287 -2.11 0.31 11.78
CA LEU A 287 -3.32 0.74 12.51
C LEU A 287 -3.08 1.70 13.71
N ARG A 288 -3.10 3.01 13.46
CA ARG A 288 -3.17 4.08 14.48
C ARG A 288 -4.58 4.65 14.42
N GLU A 289 -4.98 5.45 15.41
CA GLU A 289 -6.15 6.32 15.30
C GLU A 289 -5.67 7.77 15.56
N ASN A 290 -5.02 8.40 14.58
CA ASN A 290 -4.76 9.84 14.50
C ASN A 290 -5.94 10.65 13.91
N GLY A 291 -6.95 10.00 13.33
CA GLY A 291 -8.17 10.58 12.79
C GLY A 291 -8.18 10.86 11.28
N SER A 292 -7.14 10.49 10.53
CA SER A 292 -7.06 10.71 9.07
C SER A 292 -6.13 9.72 8.35
N VAL A 293 -6.43 9.40 7.10
CA VAL A 293 -5.50 8.67 6.21
C VAL A 293 -4.77 9.65 5.30
N HIS A 294 -3.45 9.57 5.24
CA HIS A 294 -2.65 10.32 4.27
C HIS A 294 -2.56 9.52 2.98
N THR A 295 -3.34 9.92 1.98
CA THR A 295 -3.37 9.25 0.67
C THR A 295 -2.13 9.60 -0.16
N PHE A 296 -1.86 8.80 -1.19
CA PHE A 296 -0.77 9.05 -2.14
C PHE A 296 -0.82 10.42 -2.84
N TRP A 297 -1.93 11.16 -2.78
CA TRP A 297 -2.03 12.55 -3.26
C TRP A 297 -1.40 13.60 -2.33
N GLY A 298 -0.88 13.21 -1.17
CA GLY A 298 -0.42 14.14 -0.15
C GLY A 298 -1.56 14.87 0.59
N ARG A 299 -2.77 14.29 0.57
CA ARG A 299 -3.95 14.84 1.25
C ARG A 299 -4.33 13.97 2.43
N ALA A 300 -4.65 14.63 3.55
CA ALA A 300 -5.22 14.01 4.73
C ALA A 300 -6.73 13.89 4.58
N GLU A 301 -7.22 12.67 4.62
CA GLU A 301 -8.63 12.34 4.44
C GLU A 301 -9.27 11.92 5.76
N THR A 302 -10.37 12.59 6.14
CA THR A 302 -11.03 12.41 7.44
C THR A 302 -12.41 11.75 7.34
N ASP A 303 -12.87 11.43 6.13
CA ASP A 303 -14.14 10.71 5.92
C ASP A 303 -14.00 9.24 6.39
N ARG A 304 -14.69 8.94 7.49
CA ARG A 304 -14.74 7.61 8.11
C ARG A 304 -15.29 6.51 7.21
N SER A 305 -15.92 6.86 6.09
CA SER A 305 -16.43 5.89 5.12
C SER A 305 -15.31 5.20 4.31
N PHE A 306 -14.11 5.79 4.27
CA PHE A 306 -12.96 5.30 3.48
C PHE A 306 -11.64 5.24 4.26
N ALA A 307 -11.64 5.71 5.51
CA ALA A 307 -10.48 5.74 6.39
C ALA A 307 -10.76 4.91 7.65
N TYR A 308 -10.27 3.67 7.70
CA TYR A 308 -9.80 3.17 8.97
C TYR A 308 -8.29 3.41 9.00
N ASP A 309 -7.89 4.03 10.09
CA ASP A 309 -6.61 4.68 10.26
C ASP A 309 -5.51 3.63 10.49
N GLY A 310 -4.38 3.86 9.83
CA GLY A 310 -3.27 2.94 9.65
C GLY A 310 -3.54 1.69 8.82
N HIS A 311 -3.36 1.85 7.52
CA HIS A 311 -3.62 0.83 6.52
C HIS A 311 -2.37 0.54 5.67
N THR A 312 -1.86 -0.70 5.72
CA THR A 312 -0.61 -1.13 5.04
C THR A 312 -0.80 -1.51 3.57
N GLY A 313 -1.96 -1.21 2.98
CA GLY A 313 -2.33 -1.73 1.67
C GLY A 313 -3.48 -0.97 1.05
N TRP A 314 -4.15 -1.63 0.12
CA TRP A 314 -5.28 -1.11 -0.63
C TRP A 314 -6.43 -2.09 -0.54
N ASP A 315 -7.60 -1.57 -0.16
CA ASP A 315 -8.81 -2.37 -0.03
C ASP A 315 -9.70 -2.17 -1.25
N TYR A 316 -10.04 -3.26 -1.92
CA TYR A 316 -10.93 -3.28 -3.07
C TYR A 316 -12.28 -3.90 -2.66
N ALA A 317 -13.39 -3.23 -3.02
CA ALA A 317 -14.76 -3.69 -2.78
C ALA A 317 -15.04 -4.99 -3.56
N MET A 318 -14.70 -6.12 -2.96
CA MET A 318 -14.80 -7.46 -3.54
C MET A 318 -15.43 -8.40 -2.52
N GLY A 319 -16.32 -9.28 -2.97
CA GLY A 319 -16.88 -10.31 -2.10
C GLY A 319 -17.13 -11.61 -2.84
N PRO A 320 -17.47 -12.71 -2.14
CA PRO A 320 -17.80 -13.94 -2.82
C PRO A 320 -18.92 -13.72 -3.87
N PRO A 321 -18.76 -14.19 -5.13
CA PRO A 321 -17.76 -15.13 -5.63
C PRO A 321 -16.58 -14.49 -6.40
N ASP A 322 -16.30 -13.19 -6.24
CA ASP A 322 -15.23 -12.49 -6.96
C ASP A 322 -13.88 -13.18 -6.77
N ARG A 323 -13.19 -13.42 -7.89
CA ARG A 323 -11.90 -14.09 -7.94
C ARG A 323 -10.76 -13.10 -7.71
N VAL A 324 -9.82 -13.50 -6.87
CA VAL A 324 -8.58 -12.77 -6.65
C VAL A 324 -7.49 -13.36 -7.53
N LEU A 325 -6.79 -12.51 -8.27
CA LEU A 325 -5.78 -12.88 -9.25
C LEU A 325 -4.38 -12.48 -8.76
N ALA A 326 -3.36 -13.26 -9.15
CA ALA A 326 -1.97 -12.90 -8.92
C ALA A 326 -1.60 -11.66 -9.78
N ALA A 327 -1.20 -10.57 -9.12
CA ALA A 327 -0.82 -9.31 -9.76
C ALA A 327 0.43 -9.44 -10.67
N ALA A 328 1.32 -10.38 -10.37
CA ALA A 328 2.50 -10.68 -11.17
C ALA A 328 2.92 -12.14 -10.99
N PRO A 329 3.75 -12.69 -11.90
CA PRO A 329 4.31 -14.02 -11.74
C PRO A 329 5.17 -14.11 -10.48
N GLY A 330 5.20 -15.27 -9.84
CA GLY A 330 6.03 -15.46 -8.65
C GLY A 330 5.82 -16.80 -8.00
N ARG A 331 6.43 -16.98 -6.83
CA ARG A 331 6.32 -18.18 -6.01
C ARG A 331 5.48 -17.88 -4.78
N VAL A 332 4.47 -18.70 -4.53
CA VAL A 332 3.65 -18.62 -3.32
C VAL A 332 4.51 -18.99 -2.12
N VAL A 333 4.73 -18.05 -1.20
CA VAL A 333 5.51 -18.25 0.03
C VAL A 333 4.64 -18.41 1.28
N PHE A 334 3.35 -18.08 1.19
CA PHE A 334 2.34 -18.39 2.19
C PHE A 334 0.98 -18.60 1.51
N ALA A 335 0.21 -19.59 1.98
CA ALA A 335 -1.17 -19.83 1.55
C ALA A 335 -1.94 -20.56 2.66
N GLY A 336 -2.93 -19.90 3.26
CA GLY A 336 -3.73 -20.48 4.33
C GLY A 336 -4.44 -19.44 5.19
N PHE A 337 -4.94 -19.88 6.34
CA PHE A 337 -5.57 -19.01 7.33
C PHE A 337 -4.58 -18.65 8.43
N SER A 338 -4.38 -17.35 8.67
CA SER A 338 -3.45 -16.84 9.68
C SER A 338 -4.11 -15.83 10.60
N ASP A 339 -3.52 -15.68 11.77
CA ASP A 339 -3.82 -14.59 12.71
C ASP A 339 -3.29 -13.27 12.13
N ASP A 340 -4.21 -12.34 11.87
CA ASP A 340 -3.98 -10.96 11.43
C ASP A 340 -4.17 -9.95 12.58
N GLY A 341 -4.26 -10.42 13.83
CA GLY A 341 -4.48 -9.60 15.02
C GLY A 341 -5.92 -9.65 15.56
N CYS A 342 -6.79 -10.46 14.95
CA CYS A 342 -8.19 -10.58 15.33
C CYS A 342 -8.59 -11.96 15.90
N PRO A 343 -9.77 -12.08 16.55
CA PRO A 343 -10.18 -13.32 17.23
C PRO A 343 -10.33 -14.52 16.30
N THR A 344 -10.53 -14.29 15.01
CA THR A 344 -10.66 -15.31 13.97
C THR A 344 -9.55 -15.14 12.94
N PRO A 345 -9.04 -16.21 12.34
CA PRO A 345 -7.98 -16.09 11.35
C PRO A 345 -8.50 -15.56 10.00
N ALA A 346 -7.65 -14.83 9.28
CA ALA A 346 -7.86 -14.36 7.92
C ALA A 346 -7.28 -15.33 6.89
N GLY A 347 -8.00 -15.58 5.79
CA GLY A 347 -7.43 -16.25 4.62
C GLY A 347 -6.44 -15.34 3.91
N ALA A 348 -5.23 -15.84 3.65
CA ALA A 348 -4.17 -15.07 3.02
C ALA A 348 -3.33 -15.88 2.02
N VAL A 349 -2.83 -15.17 1.01
CA VAL A 349 -1.81 -15.64 0.06
C VAL A 349 -0.69 -14.61 0.02
N ILE A 350 0.57 -15.05 0.02
CA ILE A 350 1.73 -14.19 -0.18
C ILE A 350 2.55 -14.74 -1.34
N ILE A 351 2.85 -13.91 -2.32
CA ILE A 351 3.64 -14.26 -3.51
C ILE A 351 4.94 -13.46 -3.48
N ASP A 352 6.07 -14.17 -3.55
CA ASP A 352 7.39 -13.57 -3.76
C ASP A 352 7.70 -13.52 -5.27
N HIS A 353 8.03 -12.33 -5.76
CA HIS A 353 8.25 -12.07 -7.18
C HIS A 353 9.73 -12.21 -7.59
N GLY A 354 10.63 -12.50 -6.66
CA GLY A 354 12.06 -12.73 -6.93
C GLY A 354 12.87 -11.46 -7.21
N ASN A 355 12.25 -10.29 -7.21
CA ASN A 355 12.87 -8.97 -7.40
C ASN A 355 12.90 -8.14 -6.10
N GLY A 356 12.80 -8.79 -4.94
CA GLY A 356 12.70 -8.14 -3.64
C GLY A 356 11.27 -7.73 -3.25
N TYR A 357 10.32 -7.77 -4.19
CA TYR A 357 8.92 -7.48 -3.92
C TYR A 357 8.10 -8.72 -3.58
N ARG A 358 7.09 -8.50 -2.74
CA ARG A 358 6.03 -9.46 -2.45
C ARG A 358 4.67 -8.79 -2.53
N THR A 359 3.67 -9.55 -2.98
CA THR A 359 2.26 -9.17 -2.87
C THR A 359 1.57 -10.05 -1.85
N LEU A 360 0.81 -9.43 -0.96
CA LEU A 360 0.06 -10.07 0.11
C LEU A 360 -1.43 -9.81 -0.14
N TYR A 361 -2.22 -10.88 -0.17
CA TYR A 361 -3.65 -10.86 -0.46
C TYR A 361 -4.38 -11.40 0.76
N TRP A 362 -5.20 -10.57 1.40
CA TRP A 362 -5.83 -10.89 2.67
C TRP A 362 -7.35 -10.92 2.60
N HIS A 363 -7.95 -11.36 3.71
CA HIS A 363 -9.39 -11.48 3.94
C HIS A 363 -10.11 -12.46 3.00
N LEU A 364 -9.38 -13.43 2.44
CA LEU A 364 -9.93 -14.39 1.48
C LEU A 364 -10.91 -15.36 2.15
N ALA A 365 -12.10 -15.52 1.55
CA ALA A 365 -13.05 -16.56 1.96
C ALA A 365 -12.55 -17.97 1.58
N ARG A 366 -11.73 -18.07 0.53
CA ARG A 366 -11.11 -19.32 0.08
C ARG A 366 -9.75 -19.07 -0.52
N VAL A 367 -8.77 -19.88 -0.12
CA VAL A 367 -7.43 -19.97 -0.72
C VAL A 367 -7.43 -21.10 -1.76
N SER A 368 -6.95 -20.82 -2.97
CA SER A 368 -6.99 -21.76 -4.12
C SER A 368 -5.61 -22.28 -4.55
N VAL A 369 -4.55 -21.85 -3.88
CA VAL A 369 -3.14 -22.21 -4.16
C VAL A 369 -2.46 -22.79 -2.93
N THR A 370 -1.26 -23.35 -3.11
CA THR A 370 -0.47 -23.92 -2.01
C THR A 370 0.91 -23.28 -1.89
N ALA A 371 1.46 -23.24 -0.67
CA ALA A 371 2.82 -22.76 -0.45
C ALA A 371 3.82 -23.60 -1.27
N GLY A 372 4.72 -22.89 -1.98
CA GLY A 372 5.72 -23.46 -2.87
C GLY A 372 5.32 -23.51 -4.35
N GLU A 373 4.04 -23.29 -4.66
CA GLU A 373 3.51 -23.23 -6.02
C GLU A 373 4.05 -22.00 -6.78
N THR A 374 4.35 -22.16 -8.07
CA THR A 374 4.66 -21.03 -8.97
C THR A 374 3.40 -20.64 -9.71
N VAL A 375 3.04 -19.36 -9.66
CA VAL A 375 1.86 -18.81 -10.32
C VAL A 375 2.26 -17.79 -11.38
N GLY A 376 1.51 -17.77 -12.48
CA GLY A 376 1.61 -16.72 -13.49
C GLY A 376 0.77 -15.50 -13.15
N ARG A 377 1.05 -14.38 -13.82
CA ARG A 377 0.16 -13.21 -13.81
C ARG A 377 -1.27 -13.61 -14.17
N GLY A 378 -2.26 -13.10 -13.43
CA GLY A 378 -3.67 -13.37 -13.69
C GLY A 378 -4.16 -14.76 -13.23
N ALA A 379 -3.30 -15.59 -12.63
CA ALA A 379 -3.72 -16.87 -12.07
C ALA A 379 -4.68 -16.65 -10.89
N VAL A 380 -5.75 -17.44 -10.81
CA VAL A 380 -6.71 -17.38 -9.69
C VAL A 380 -6.08 -17.95 -8.43
N ILE A 381 -5.90 -17.11 -7.41
CA ILE A 381 -5.26 -17.51 -6.14
C ILE A 381 -6.25 -17.68 -4.99
N GLY A 382 -7.48 -17.18 -5.15
CA GLY A 382 -8.49 -17.23 -4.09
C GLY A 382 -9.82 -16.62 -4.49
N ILE A 383 -10.72 -16.58 -3.51
CA ILE A 383 -12.01 -15.87 -3.58
C ILE A 383 -12.00 -14.83 -2.46
N ALA A 384 -12.35 -13.58 -2.81
CA ALA A 384 -12.45 -12.48 -1.84
C ALA A 384 -13.48 -12.80 -0.75
N GLY A 385 -13.33 -12.21 0.44
CA GLY A 385 -14.11 -12.58 1.61
C GLY A 385 -14.13 -11.52 2.69
N ASP A 386 -14.51 -11.94 3.89
CA ASP A 386 -14.67 -11.11 5.09
C ASP A 386 -14.15 -11.87 6.31
N THR A 387 -12.89 -12.31 6.24
CA THR A 387 -12.27 -13.15 7.28
C THR A 387 -11.22 -12.35 8.04
N GLY A 388 -11.07 -12.58 9.35
CA GLY A 388 -10.07 -11.90 10.16
C GLY A 388 -10.55 -10.57 10.72
N CYS A 389 -9.74 -9.52 10.58
CA CYS A 389 -10.05 -8.16 10.99
C CYS A 389 -10.98 -7.39 10.04
N ALA A 390 -11.38 -8.00 8.92
CA ALA A 390 -12.30 -7.38 7.98
C ALA A 390 -13.63 -7.00 8.64
N ARG A 391 -14.17 -5.82 8.29
CA ARG A 391 -15.45 -5.28 8.79
C ARG A 391 -16.54 -5.34 7.71
N GLY A 392 -16.36 -6.18 6.70
CA GLY A 392 -17.13 -6.23 5.48
C GLY A 392 -16.27 -6.81 4.35
N ALA A 393 -16.91 -7.44 3.36
CA ALA A 393 -16.20 -8.15 2.31
C ALA A 393 -15.35 -7.22 1.44
N HIS A 394 -14.04 -7.50 1.35
CA HIS A 394 -13.09 -6.81 0.49
C HIS A 394 -11.86 -7.68 0.21
N LEU A 395 -11.03 -7.26 -0.74
CA LEU A 395 -9.64 -7.73 -0.88
C LEU A 395 -8.72 -6.65 -0.32
N HIS A 396 -7.91 -7.00 0.68
CA HIS A 396 -6.77 -6.19 1.09
C HIS A 396 -5.52 -6.64 0.32
N LEU A 397 -5.00 -5.76 -0.53
CA LEU A 397 -3.73 -5.95 -1.25
C LEU A 397 -2.65 -5.12 -0.59
N GLN A 398 -1.64 -5.79 -0.06
CA GLN A 398 -0.44 -5.16 0.48
C GLN A 398 0.76 -5.51 -0.40
N VAL A 399 1.64 -4.53 -0.60
CA VAL A 399 2.89 -4.72 -1.33
C VAL A 399 4.04 -4.43 -0.39
N GLN A 400 5.04 -5.30 -0.44
CA GLN A 400 6.25 -5.16 0.35
C GLN A 400 7.47 -5.19 -0.54
N TYR A 401 8.45 -4.36 -0.21
CA TYR A 401 9.79 -4.43 -0.77
C TYR A 401 10.78 -4.66 0.36
N LEU A 402 11.54 -5.76 0.27
CA LEU A 402 12.51 -6.15 1.29
C LEU A 402 11.87 -6.18 2.70
N GLY A 403 10.64 -6.71 2.77
CA GLY A 403 9.86 -6.85 4.00
C GLY A 403 9.26 -5.55 4.55
N ARG A 404 9.49 -4.40 3.92
CA ARG A 404 8.86 -3.14 4.31
C ARG A 404 7.71 -2.79 3.39
N ASP A 405 6.65 -2.26 3.96
CA ASP A 405 5.41 -1.94 3.25
C ASP A 405 5.67 -0.81 2.24
N VAL A 406 5.10 -0.92 1.05
CA VAL A 406 5.27 0.03 -0.06
C VAL A 406 3.91 0.33 -0.64
N ASP A 407 3.57 1.60 -0.84
CA ASP A 407 2.40 1.93 -1.65
C ASP A 407 2.72 1.66 -3.15
N PRO A 408 2.05 0.70 -3.82
CA PRO A 408 2.23 0.44 -5.24
C PRO A 408 1.69 1.56 -6.16
N TYR A 409 1.00 2.56 -5.61
CA TYR A 409 0.53 3.76 -6.31
C TYR A 409 1.53 4.92 -6.21
N GLY A 410 2.64 4.74 -5.48
CA GLY A 410 3.69 5.76 -5.36
C GLY A 410 3.30 6.93 -4.46
N TRP A 411 3.82 8.11 -4.76
CA TRP A 411 3.55 9.33 -4.03
C TRP A 411 3.49 10.51 -5.00
N CYS A 412 2.35 11.20 -4.99
CA CYS A 412 2.01 12.35 -5.82
C CYS A 412 1.89 13.66 -5.02
N GLY A 413 2.09 13.62 -3.70
CA GLY A 413 2.11 14.81 -2.87
C GLY A 413 3.28 15.74 -3.20
N ALA A 414 3.09 17.05 -2.97
CA ALA A 414 4.13 18.04 -3.20
C ALA A 414 5.26 17.98 -2.15
N ASP A 415 4.94 17.59 -0.92
CA ASP A 415 5.89 17.38 0.16
C ASP A 415 6.58 16.00 0.03
N PRO A 416 7.71 15.74 0.72
CA PRO A 416 8.31 14.41 0.75
C PRO A 416 7.33 13.35 1.29
N ASP A 417 7.37 12.14 0.72
CA ASP A 417 6.60 10.98 1.17
C ASP A 417 6.88 10.72 2.68
N PRO A 418 5.90 10.94 3.58
CA PRO A 418 6.09 10.78 5.02
C PRO A 418 6.49 9.35 5.38
N TRP A 419 5.99 8.37 4.64
CA TRP A 419 6.31 6.97 4.87
C TRP A 419 7.78 6.71 4.52
N ALA A 420 8.25 7.22 3.38
CA ALA A 420 9.66 7.10 3.00
C ALA A 420 10.61 7.81 3.98
N ALA A 421 10.15 8.89 4.64
CA ALA A 421 10.90 9.59 5.67
C ALA A 421 10.96 8.85 7.02
N ASN A 422 10.03 7.92 7.26
CA ASN A 422 10.00 7.11 8.48
C ASN A 422 11.17 6.10 8.49
N PRO A 423 11.93 5.95 9.59
CA PRO A 423 13.05 5.01 9.66
C PRO A 423 12.69 3.53 9.41
N VAL A 424 11.44 3.12 9.66
CA VAL A 424 10.96 1.77 9.31
C VAL A 424 10.31 1.70 7.93
N GLY A 425 10.09 2.85 7.31
CA GLY A 425 9.35 2.98 6.08
C GLY A 425 10.15 2.63 4.86
N GLN A 426 9.45 2.64 3.72
CA GLN A 426 10.05 2.38 2.44
C GLN A 426 9.49 3.31 1.38
N ARG A 427 10.34 3.68 0.43
CA ARG A 427 9.96 4.52 -0.70
C ARG A 427 8.77 3.91 -1.44
N SER A 428 7.70 4.69 -1.55
CA SER A 428 6.54 4.38 -2.39
C SER A 428 6.89 4.51 -3.86
N VAL A 429 6.44 3.57 -4.69
CA VAL A 429 6.77 3.52 -6.13
C VAL A 429 5.53 3.12 -6.92
N TRP A 430 5.30 3.74 -8.08
CA TRP A 430 4.30 3.27 -9.02
C TRP A 430 4.73 1.90 -9.58
N LEU A 431 3.95 0.85 -9.31
CA LEU A 431 4.29 -0.52 -9.70
C LEU A 431 3.38 -1.12 -10.78
N TRP A 432 2.36 -0.40 -11.21
CA TRP A 432 1.36 -0.86 -12.17
C TRP A 432 1.86 -0.73 -13.61
N ALA A 433 2.15 -1.87 -14.24
CA ALA A 433 2.69 -1.95 -15.60
C ALA A 433 1.62 -1.77 -16.68
N ASP A 434 0.34 -2.00 -16.35
CA ASP A 434 -0.76 -1.94 -17.29
C ASP A 434 -1.25 -0.51 -17.55
N MET A 435 -0.73 0.49 -16.83
CA MET A 435 -1.22 1.87 -16.87
C MET A 435 -0.16 2.91 -16.44
N PRO A 436 -0.23 4.16 -16.95
CA PRO A 436 0.70 5.21 -16.56
C PRO A 436 0.42 5.72 -15.13
N SER A 437 1.48 6.15 -14.45
CA SER A 437 1.38 6.86 -13.18
C SER A 437 0.65 8.19 -13.36
N PRO A 438 -0.20 8.61 -12.41
CA PRO A 438 -0.89 9.89 -12.48
C PRO A 438 0.00 11.10 -12.16
N CYS A 439 1.21 10.91 -11.65
CA CYS A 439 2.10 11.99 -11.22
C CYS A 439 3.56 11.83 -11.62
N ALA A 440 3.96 10.69 -12.18
CA ALA A 440 5.25 10.54 -12.84
C ALA A 440 5.13 10.83 -14.34
N SER A 441 6.26 11.12 -14.99
CA SER A 441 6.28 11.22 -16.45
C SER A 441 5.76 9.93 -17.09
N PRO A 442 4.92 10.02 -18.15
CA PRO A 442 4.38 8.85 -18.80
C PRO A 442 5.52 7.99 -19.41
N PRO A 443 5.33 6.65 -19.48
CA PRO A 443 6.33 5.76 -20.08
C PRO A 443 6.67 6.15 -21.52
N PRO A 444 7.87 5.82 -22.03
CA PRO A 444 8.26 6.12 -23.41
C PRO A 444 7.21 5.65 -24.42
N GLY A 445 6.77 6.58 -25.29
CA GLY A 445 5.77 6.32 -26.32
C GLY A 445 4.31 6.46 -25.87
N VAL A 446 4.02 6.49 -24.57
CA VAL A 446 2.69 6.81 -24.06
C VAL A 446 2.47 8.31 -24.18
N ILE A 447 1.35 8.70 -24.79
CA ILE A 447 0.98 10.10 -25.00
C ILE A 447 -0.17 10.38 -24.05
N VAL A 448 0.01 11.33 -23.15
CA VAL A 448 -1.06 11.81 -22.27
C VAL A 448 -1.41 13.22 -22.68
N VAL A 449 -2.70 13.51 -22.77
CA VAL A 449 -3.22 14.88 -22.88
C VAL A 449 -3.93 15.17 -21.57
N ASP A 450 -3.35 16.04 -20.77
CA ASP A 450 -3.85 16.48 -19.47
C ASP A 450 -4.79 17.70 -19.58
N ASP A 451 -5.54 18.03 -18.52
CA ASP A 451 -6.46 19.17 -18.48
C ASP A 451 -5.78 20.56 -18.50
N THR A 452 -4.45 20.56 -18.36
CA THR A 452 -3.58 21.74 -18.50
C THR A 452 -2.83 21.80 -19.82
N ASP A 453 -2.90 20.75 -20.65
CA ASP A 453 -2.14 20.68 -21.90
C ASP A 453 -2.80 21.47 -23.05
N PRO A 454 -2.00 21.96 -24.04
CA PRO A 454 -2.54 22.65 -25.21
C PRO A 454 -3.53 21.82 -26.06
N GLY A 455 -3.47 20.49 -25.95
CA GLY A 455 -4.37 19.56 -26.63
C GLY A 455 -5.76 19.48 -25.98
N PHE A 456 -5.94 20.02 -24.79
CA PHE A 456 -7.21 20.02 -24.07
C PHE A 456 -7.98 21.32 -24.25
N ARG A 457 -9.30 21.20 -24.40
CA ARG A 457 -10.21 22.34 -24.48
C ARG A 457 -11.58 22.00 -23.93
N VAL A 458 -12.24 23.00 -23.36
CA VAL A 458 -13.61 22.88 -22.85
C VAL A 458 -14.57 23.88 -23.51
N SER A 459 -15.85 23.53 -23.52
CA SER A 459 -16.97 24.41 -23.87
C SER A 459 -18.02 24.36 -22.76
N GLY A 460 -18.60 25.53 -22.44
CA GLY A 460 -19.50 25.71 -21.30
C GLY A 460 -18.75 25.95 -19.97
N GLU A 461 -19.51 25.91 -18.88
CA GLU A 461 -19.02 26.22 -17.53
C GLU A 461 -18.36 24.99 -16.87
N TRP A 462 -17.08 25.10 -16.53
CA TRP A 462 -16.28 24.09 -15.83
C TRP A 462 -15.51 24.73 -14.67
N GLN A 463 -15.46 24.03 -13.55
CA GLN A 463 -14.67 24.39 -12.38
C GLN A 463 -13.31 23.70 -12.45
N SER A 464 -12.23 24.40 -12.10
CA SER A 464 -10.91 23.78 -11.93
C SER A 464 -10.75 23.29 -10.51
N LEU A 465 -10.22 22.08 -10.35
CA LEU A 465 -9.96 21.46 -9.05
C LEU A 465 -8.51 20.98 -9.00
N ALA A 466 -7.84 21.20 -7.86
CA ALA A 466 -6.42 20.87 -7.67
C ALA A 466 -6.20 19.40 -7.30
N MET A 467 -6.84 18.49 -8.02
CA MET A 467 -6.76 17.05 -7.83
C MET A 467 -6.90 16.35 -9.18
N GLY A 468 -6.24 15.22 -9.36
CA GLY A 468 -6.25 14.50 -10.63
C GLY A 468 -4.86 14.20 -11.15
N TYR A 469 -4.80 13.73 -12.39
CA TYR A 469 -3.54 13.56 -13.12
C TYR A 469 -2.80 14.91 -13.19
N GLY A 470 -1.48 14.89 -12.99
CA GLY A 470 -0.69 16.13 -13.00
C GLY A 470 -1.05 17.15 -11.90
N GLY A 471 -1.95 16.83 -10.97
CA GLY A 471 -2.40 17.70 -9.89
C GLY A 471 -3.61 18.59 -10.21
N GLY A 472 -4.27 18.40 -11.37
CA GLY A 472 -5.40 19.21 -11.82
C GLY A 472 -6.53 18.39 -12.43
N SER A 473 -7.73 18.98 -12.51
CA SER A 473 -8.85 18.46 -13.29
C SER A 473 -9.96 19.51 -13.47
N ARG A 474 -10.92 19.20 -14.35
CA ARG A 474 -12.14 19.98 -14.60
C ARG A 474 -13.39 19.24 -14.14
N PHE A 475 -14.28 19.97 -13.49
CA PHE A 475 -15.58 19.48 -13.06
C PHE A 475 -16.73 20.35 -13.59
N ALA A 476 -17.69 19.72 -14.26
CA ALA A 476 -18.93 20.35 -14.68
C ALA A 476 -20.04 20.04 -13.67
N PRO A 477 -20.38 20.94 -12.73
CA PRO A 477 -21.37 20.66 -11.69
C PRO A 477 -22.79 20.61 -12.25
N SER A 478 -23.63 19.75 -11.65
CA SER A 478 -25.08 19.85 -11.78
C SER A 478 -25.62 21.04 -10.99
N GLN A 479 -26.68 21.68 -11.48
CA GLN A 479 -27.35 22.76 -10.75
C GLN A 479 -28.55 22.19 -9.98
N LEU A 480 -28.81 22.69 -8.77
CA LEU A 480 -30.07 22.40 -8.06
C LEU A 480 -31.19 23.25 -8.66
N ALA A 481 -32.32 22.62 -8.98
CA ALA A 481 -33.53 23.31 -9.38
C ALA A 481 -34.09 24.03 -8.15
N ALA A 482 -33.76 25.30 -7.98
CA ALA A 482 -34.29 26.13 -6.92
C ALA A 482 -35.83 26.22 -7.03
N SER A 483 -36.52 25.41 -6.25
CA SER A 483 -37.98 25.40 -6.12
C SER A 483 -38.33 25.16 -4.66
N ALA A 484 -39.15 26.04 -4.09
CA ALA A 484 -39.66 25.92 -2.72
C ALA A 484 -40.43 24.61 -2.47
N ALA A 485 -40.91 23.95 -3.54
CA ALA A 485 -41.64 22.68 -3.44
C ALA A 485 -40.74 21.44 -3.54
N ARG A 486 -39.53 21.53 -4.11
CA ARG A 486 -38.59 20.41 -4.29
C ARG A 486 -37.12 20.87 -4.23
N PRO A 487 -36.62 21.25 -3.04
CA PRO A 487 -35.28 21.85 -2.89
C PRO A 487 -34.11 20.89 -3.24
N TRP A 488 -34.36 19.58 -3.33
CA TRP A 488 -33.36 18.55 -3.59
C TRP A 488 -33.37 17.99 -5.02
N ARG A 489 -34.05 18.66 -5.97
CA ARG A 489 -34.14 18.18 -7.35
C ARG A 489 -33.08 18.88 -8.20
N PHE A 490 -32.23 18.14 -8.89
CA PHE A 490 -31.32 18.72 -9.89
C PHE A 490 -32.10 19.29 -11.09
N SER A 491 -31.66 20.44 -11.61
CA SER A 491 -32.14 21.00 -12.86
C SER A 491 -31.44 20.35 -14.04
N ASP A 492 -32.16 20.17 -15.14
CA ASP A 492 -31.60 19.68 -16.40
C ASP A 492 -30.46 20.61 -16.87
N PHE A 493 -29.40 20.05 -17.49
CA PHE A 493 -28.38 20.89 -18.12
C PHE A 493 -28.99 21.73 -19.24
N ALA A 494 -28.93 23.05 -19.10
CA ALA A 494 -29.54 24.00 -20.05
C ALA A 494 -28.82 24.02 -21.41
N ALA A 495 -27.52 23.73 -21.44
CA ALA A 495 -26.70 23.60 -22.64
C ALA A 495 -25.64 22.50 -22.47
N PRO A 496 -25.20 21.83 -23.55
CA PRO A 496 -24.12 20.85 -23.50
C PRO A 496 -22.83 21.47 -22.97
N ARG A 497 -22.13 20.75 -22.10
CA ARG A 497 -20.77 21.08 -21.67
C ARG A 497 -19.86 19.99 -22.21
N LEU A 498 -18.80 20.38 -22.90
CA LEU A 498 -17.90 19.45 -23.57
C LEU A 498 -16.48 19.66 -23.08
N ALA A 499 -15.76 18.56 -22.87
CA ALA A 499 -14.32 18.51 -22.70
C ALA A 499 -13.75 17.66 -23.84
N ILE A 500 -12.71 18.15 -24.49
CA ILE A 500 -12.13 17.55 -25.70
C ILE A 500 -10.62 17.47 -25.54
N TRP A 501 -10.08 16.28 -25.72
CA TRP A 501 -8.66 15.99 -25.79
C TRP A 501 -8.27 15.67 -27.23
N GLN A 502 -7.32 16.42 -27.76
CA GLN A 502 -6.79 16.24 -29.11
C GLN A 502 -5.30 15.91 -29.03
N PRO A 503 -4.93 14.62 -29.18
CA PRO A 503 -3.54 14.19 -29.07
C PRO A 503 -2.71 14.59 -30.29
N ALA A 504 -1.43 14.87 -30.04
CA ALA A 504 -0.40 14.95 -31.08
C ALA A 504 0.25 13.57 -31.27
N LEU A 505 -0.40 12.69 -32.05
CA LEU A 505 0.12 11.34 -32.30
C LEU A 505 1.29 11.36 -33.30
N PRO A 506 2.42 10.65 -33.03
CA PRO A 506 3.62 10.70 -33.86
C PRO A 506 3.47 9.89 -35.16
N ALA A 507 2.58 8.90 -35.20
CA ALA A 507 2.35 8.04 -36.35
C ALA A 507 0.93 7.46 -36.34
N ALA A 508 0.47 6.96 -37.49
CA ALA A 508 -0.72 6.12 -37.56
C ALA A 508 -0.44 4.76 -36.91
N GLY A 509 -1.42 4.22 -36.19
CA GLY A 509 -1.24 2.96 -35.45
C GLY A 509 -2.40 2.63 -34.51
N ALA A 510 -2.31 1.47 -33.88
CA ALA A 510 -3.25 1.05 -32.84
C ALA A 510 -2.81 1.62 -31.49
N TYR A 511 -3.76 2.21 -30.76
CA TYR A 511 -3.55 2.74 -29.42
C TYR A 511 -4.68 2.26 -28.49
N ARG A 512 -4.31 1.83 -27.29
CA ARG A 512 -5.23 1.66 -26.17
C ARG A 512 -5.48 3.03 -25.56
N VAL A 513 -6.75 3.39 -25.43
CA VAL A 513 -7.17 4.69 -24.93
C VAL A 513 -7.66 4.52 -23.50
N LEU A 514 -7.08 5.29 -22.59
CA LEU A 514 -7.44 5.29 -21.18
C LEU A 514 -7.93 6.68 -20.78
N ALA A 515 -8.97 6.76 -19.97
CA ALA A 515 -9.43 8.00 -19.37
C ALA A 515 -9.18 7.98 -17.86
N TYR A 516 -8.44 8.96 -17.36
CA TYR A 516 -8.25 9.09 -15.93
C TYR A 516 -9.51 9.65 -15.29
N VAL A 517 -10.03 8.95 -14.28
CA VAL A 517 -11.20 9.37 -13.53
C VAL A 517 -10.73 9.89 -12.18
N PRO A 518 -10.61 11.22 -12.00
CA PRO A 518 -10.19 11.79 -10.73
C PRO A 518 -11.29 11.55 -9.70
N PHE A 519 -11.05 10.67 -8.72
CA PHE A 519 -12.04 10.44 -7.67
C PHE A 519 -11.47 9.72 -6.46
N ALA A 520 -11.44 10.40 -5.32
CA ALA A 520 -12.08 9.97 -4.08
C ALA A 520 -12.29 11.23 -3.23
N LEU A 521 -13.38 11.29 -2.45
CA LEU A 521 -13.50 12.23 -1.32
C LEU A 521 -13.55 13.73 -1.69
N ASN A 522 -14.01 14.04 -2.90
CA ASN A 522 -14.03 15.41 -3.44
C ASN A 522 -15.21 16.28 -2.94
N GLY A 523 -16.21 15.69 -2.27
CA GLY A 523 -17.41 16.38 -1.77
C GLY A 523 -18.40 16.83 -2.86
N HIS A 524 -18.27 16.35 -4.10
CA HIS A 524 -19.10 16.74 -5.24
C HIS A 524 -20.16 15.68 -5.60
N ASP A 525 -21.31 16.13 -6.10
CA ASP A 525 -22.37 15.27 -6.64
C ASP A 525 -22.01 14.83 -8.07
N ASP A 526 -21.53 13.61 -8.22
CA ASP A 526 -20.96 13.07 -9.47
C ASP A 526 -21.87 12.09 -10.21
N SER A 527 -21.88 12.15 -11.54
CA SER A 527 -22.56 11.17 -12.39
C SER A 527 -21.90 9.82 -12.21
N ARG A 528 -22.73 8.77 -12.08
CA ARG A 528 -22.23 7.39 -12.14
C ARG A 528 -21.77 7.01 -13.54
N GLU A 529 -22.26 7.67 -14.58
CA GLU A 529 -21.97 7.33 -15.96
C GLU A 529 -21.42 8.54 -16.72
N ALA A 530 -20.29 8.37 -17.40
CA ALA A 530 -19.78 9.31 -18.40
C ALA A 530 -19.72 8.65 -19.77
N ARG A 531 -20.00 9.42 -20.82
CA ARG A 531 -19.90 8.94 -22.21
C ARG A 531 -18.70 9.59 -22.87
N PHE A 532 -17.78 8.76 -23.31
CA PHE A 532 -16.62 9.17 -24.09
C PHE A 532 -16.88 8.90 -25.57
N LEU A 533 -16.78 9.92 -26.40
CA LEU A 533 -16.72 9.83 -27.86
C LEU A 533 -15.25 9.71 -28.25
N ILE A 534 -14.89 8.66 -28.98
CA ILE A 534 -13.55 8.44 -29.54
C ILE A 534 -13.65 8.56 -31.05
N ARG A 535 -12.99 9.56 -31.64
CA ARG A 535 -12.83 9.68 -33.09
C ARG A 535 -11.52 9.03 -33.53
N HIS A 536 -11.65 7.91 -34.22
CA HIS A 536 -10.56 7.09 -34.73
C HIS A 536 -10.63 6.99 -36.26
N ARG A 537 -9.65 6.33 -36.91
CA ARG A 537 -9.54 6.25 -38.38
C ARG A 537 -10.84 5.76 -39.05
N ASP A 538 -11.44 4.74 -38.44
CA ASP A 538 -12.60 4.04 -39.00
C ASP A 538 -13.96 4.70 -38.63
N GLY A 539 -13.97 5.82 -37.91
CA GLY A 539 -15.19 6.55 -37.53
C GLY A 539 -15.20 7.01 -36.08
N GLU A 540 -16.40 7.09 -35.49
CA GLU A 540 -16.61 7.50 -34.11
C GLU A 540 -17.22 6.35 -33.31
N THR A 541 -16.68 6.09 -32.12
CA THR A 541 -17.21 5.12 -31.15
C THR A 541 -17.58 5.84 -29.86
N VAL A 542 -18.68 5.45 -29.22
CA VAL A 542 -19.07 5.95 -27.90
C VAL A 542 -18.95 4.84 -26.86
N VAL A 543 -18.19 5.11 -25.80
CA VAL A 543 -18.03 4.21 -24.65
C VAL A 543 -18.66 4.85 -23.42
N THR A 544 -19.46 4.08 -22.68
CA THR A 544 -19.99 4.51 -21.39
C THR A 544 -19.14 3.92 -20.27
N VAL A 545 -18.65 4.77 -19.38
CA VAL A 545 -17.80 4.42 -18.24
C VAL A 545 -18.57 4.64 -16.96
N ASP A 546 -18.47 3.70 -16.03
CA ASP A 546 -18.92 3.87 -14.65
C ASP A 546 -17.86 4.66 -13.86
N LEU A 547 -18.10 5.95 -13.63
CA LEU A 547 -17.13 6.81 -12.93
C LEU A 547 -16.98 6.44 -11.45
N GLU A 548 -18.01 5.84 -10.85
CA GLU A 548 -17.94 5.39 -9.45
C GLU A 548 -17.05 4.15 -9.33
N ALA A 549 -17.13 3.24 -10.31
CA ALA A 549 -16.30 2.05 -10.37
C ALA A 549 -14.85 2.35 -10.79
N GLU A 550 -14.64 3.33 -11.66
CA GLU A 550 -13.33 3.65 -12.25
C GLU A 550 -12.54 4.75 -11.52
N ARG A 551 -12.99 5.14 -10.34
CA ARG A 551 -12.43 6.21 -9.53
C ARG A 551 -10.93 6.11 -9.18
N ASN A 552 -10.23 7.26 -9.14
CA ASN A 552 -8.78 7.37 -8.88
C ASN A 552 -7.96 6.40 -9.74
N TRP A 553 -8.45 6.12 -10.95
CA TRP A 553 -7.95 5.07 -11.80
C TRP A 553 -8.12 5.44 -13.27
N TRP A 554 -7.50 4.65 -14.13
CA TRP A 554 -7.62 4.77 -15.58
C TRP A 554 -8.72 3.82 -16.08
N ALA A 555 -9.84 4.40 -16.50
CA ALA A 555 -10.89 3.70 -17.20
C ALA A 555 -10.42 3.28 -18.61
N ASP A 556 -10.60 2.02 -18.95
CA ASP A 556 -10.24 1.51 -20.28
C ASP A 556 -11.35 1.81 -21.30
N LEU A 557 -11.05 2.66 -22.27
CA LEU A 557 -11.98 3.01 -23.36
C LEU A 557 -11.84 2.06 -24.55
N GLY A 558 -10.84 1.18 -24.58
CA GLY A 558 -10.61 0.21 -25.65
C GLY A 558 -9.42 0.55 -26.56
N VAL A 559 -9.23 -0.30 -27.57
CA VAL A 559 -8.14 -0.20 -28.55
C VAL A 559 -8.70 0.24 -29.90
N TYR A 560 -8.10 1.28 -30.46
CA TYR A 560 -8.54 1.87 -31.74
C TYR A 560 -7.35 2.18 -32.64
N VAL A 561 -7.59 2.18 -33.95
CA VAL A 561 -6.58 2.61 -34.93
C VAL A 561 -6.76 4.10 -35.21
N PHE A 562 -5.71 4.88 -34.98
CA PHE A 562 -5.68 6.31 -35.24
C PHE A 562 -4.79 6.64 -36.43
N ASP A 563 -5.12 7.72 -37.12
CA ASP A 563 -4.29 8.36 -38.13
C ASP A 563 -4.15 9.84 -37.74
N PRO A 564 -2.94 10.37 -37.51
CA PRO A 564 -2.74 11.78 -37.19
C PRO A 564 -3.37 12.73 -38.22
N ALA A 565 -3.48 12.31 -39.50
CA ALA A 565 -4.08 13.11 -40.56
C ALA A 565 -5.60 13.28 -40.40
N THR A 566 -6.29 12.43 -39.63
CA THR A 566 -7.75 12.49 -39.45
C THR A 566 -8.18 13.32 -38.24
N ALA A 567 -7.26 14.07 -37.62
CA ALA A 567 -7.51 14.88 -36.41
C ALA A 567 -8.21 14.08 -35.30
N PRO A 568 -7.53 13.05 -34.75
CA PRO A 568 -8.09 12.20 -33.71
C PRO A 568 -8.47 13.03 -32.48
N LEU A 569 -9.54 12.64 -31.80
CA LEU A 569 -9.93 13.25 -30.53
C LEU A 569 -10.69 12.27 -29.63
N VAL A 570 -10.64 12.55 -28.35
CA VAL A 570 -11.56 11.99 -27.35
C VAL A 570 -12.35 13.15 -26.76
N ALA A 571 -13.64 12.94 -26.52
CA ALA A 571 -14.48 13.95 -25.88
C ALA A 571 -15.42 13.33 -24.85
N THR A 572 -15.68 14.05 -23.77
CA THR A 572 -16.74 13.73 -22.79
C THR A 572 -17.58 14.96 -22.54
N GLY A 573 -18.78 14.78 -22.00
CA GLY A 573 -19.65 15.91 -21.72
C GLY A 573 -21.07 15.54 -21.34
N THR A 574 -21.87 16.59 -21.14
CA THR A 574 -23.31 16.48 -20.84
C THR A 574 -24.14 16.63 -22.11
N LEU A 575 -25.30 15.97 -22.17
CA LEU A 575 -26.31 16.25 -23.18
C LEU A 575 -27.38 17.22 -22.65
N ALA A 576 -27.99 17.98 -23.56
CA ALA A 576 -29.15 18.81 -23.20
C ALA A 576 -30.28 17.91 -22.67
N GLY A 577 -30.80 18.22 -21.48
CA GLY A 577 -31.81 17.38 -20.82
C GLY A 577 -31.24 16.22 -19.98
N ASP A 578 -29.91 16.06 -19.87
CA ASP A 578 -29.35 15.14 -18.88
C ASP A 578 -29.76 15.56 -17.47
N ARG A 579 -30.28 14.58 -16.71
CA ARG A 579 -30.71 14.71 -15.31
C ARG A 579 -29.66 14.21 -14.32
N ARG A 580 -28.50 13.85 -14.84
CA ARG A 580 -27.45 13.17 -14.10
C ARG A 580 -26.59 14.22 -13.41
N ARG A 581 -25.97 13.79 -12.31
CA ARG A 581 -25.01 14.52 -11.48
C ARG A 581 -23.81 15.03 -12.32
N GLY A 582 -22.88 15.78 -11.74
CA GLY A 582 -21.78 16.44 -12.46
C GLY A 582 -20.82 15.49 -13.19
N ILE A 583 -20.01 16.01 -14.12
CA ILE A 583 -19.07 15.22 -14.95
C ILE A 583 -17.64 15.74 -14.79
N TRP A 584 -16.68 14.82 -14.71
CA TRP A 584 -15.26 15.10 -14.63
C TRP A 584 -14.55 14.98 -15.98
N ALA A 585 -13.52 15.79 -16.15
CA ALA A 585 -12.59 15.74 -17.26
C ALA A 585 -11.18 16.02 -16.72
N ASP A 586 -10.26 15.10 -16.96
CA ASP A 586 -8.88 15.19 -16.49
C ASP A 586 -7.92 14.83 -17.64
N ALA A 587 -7.36 13.62 -17.65
CA ALA A 587 -6.38 13.19 -18.64
C ALA A 587 -6.86 12.02 -19.51
N ILE A 588 -6.42 12.01 -20.77
CA ILE A 588 -6.56 10.87 -21.68
C ILE A 588 -5.17 10.36 -22.08
N ALA A 589 -4.91 9.08 -21.85
CA ALA A 589 -3.69 8.41 -22.29
C ALA A 589 -3.92 7.58 -23.55
N PHE A 590 -2.99 7.68 -24.49
CA PHE A 590 -2.91 6.89 -25.72
C PHE A 590 -1.66 6.02 -25.62
N VAL A 591 -1.86 4.73 -25.32
CA VAL A 591 -0.80 3.74 -25.14
C VAL A 591 -0.62 2.98 -26.45
N PRO A 592 0.56 3.05 -27.12
CA PRO A 592 0.80 2.32 -28.36
C PRO A 592 0.64 0.80 -28.16
N VAL A 593 0.00 0.15 -29.12
CA VAL A 593 -0.20 -1.31 -29.10
C VAL A 593 0.62 -1.94 -30.21
N ALA A 594 1.58 -2.81 -29.84
CA ALA A 594 2.44 -3.50 -30.79
C ALA A 594 1.70 -4.58 -31.60
N ASP A 595 0.73 -5.28 -30.97
CA ASP A 595 -0.17 -6.25 -31.59
C ASP A 595 -1.62 -5.98 -31.12
N PRO A 596 -2.54 -5.56 -32.01
CA PRO A 596 -3.93 -5.27 -31.64
C PRO A 596 -4.71 -6.49 -31.10
N THR A 597 -4.16 -7.72 -31.19
CA THR A 597 -4.83 -8.96 -30.79
C THR A 597 -4.54 -9.40 -29.35
N THR A 598 -3.52 -8.84 -28.68
CA THR A 598 -3.24 -9.11 -27.27
C THR A 598 -4.08 -8.21 -26.36
N ARG A 599 -4.98 -8.81 -25.57
CA ARG A 599 -5.72 -8.17 -24.47
C ARG A 599 -5.07 -8.47 -23.12
#